data_AF-A0AAD5LXH5-F1
#
_entry.id   AF-A0AAD5LXH5-F1
#
_cell.length_a   1.000
_cell.length_b   1.000
_cell.length_c   1.000
_cell.angle_alpha   90.00
_cell.angle_beta   90.00
_cell.angle_gamma   90.00
#
_symmetry.space_group_name_H-M   'P 1'
#
loop_
_entity.id
_entity.type
_entity.pdbx_description
1 polymer ?
#
loop_
_entity_poly.entity_id
_entity_poly.type
_entity_poly.pdbx_seq_one_letter_code
_entity_poly.pdbx_strand_id
1 'polypeptide(L)' 'MNAAELLSHVPDATNTKVSGTLIGCIIDTSVGELSFQAAGQDTGIKFKLEPGAMLFPAAFFTPTTNEILQFELGRIKVG' A
#
# COMPACT_ATOMS: atom_id res chain seq x y z
N MET A 1 5.75 -7.59 4.95
CA MET A 1 5.84 -6.15 4.64
C MET A 1 4.99 -5.39 5.64
N ASN A 2 5.58 -4.47 6.41
CA ASN A 2 4.85 -3.64 7.36
C ASN A 2 4.96 -2.15 6.99
N ALA A 3 4.18 -1.29 7.64
CA ALA A 3 4.14 0.14 7.29
C ALA A 3 5.50 0.84 7.50
N ALA A 4 6.25 0.48 8.54
CA ALA A 4 7.54 1.11 8.83
C ALA A 4 8.59 0.80 7.75
N GLU A 5 8.62 -0.44 7.27
CA GLU A 5 9.47 -0.89 6.17
C GLU A 5 9.13 -0.15 4.87
N LEU A 6 7.84 0.01 4.55
CA LEU A 6 7.43 0.77 3.36
C LEU A 6 7.81 2.26 3.47
N LEU A 7 7.65 2.86 4.65
CA LEU A 7 7.97 4.27 4.88
C LEU A 7 9.47 4.55 4.81
N SER A 8 10.34 3.58 5.12
CA SER A 8 11.79 3.77 4.99
C SER A 8 12.28 3.83 3.54
N HIS A 9 11.42 3.46 2.58
CA HIS A 9 11.73 3.50 1.15
C HIS A 9 11.27 4.79 0.46
N VAL A 10 10.67 5.73 1.20
CA VAL A 10 10.23 7.02 0.65
C VAL A 10 10.93 8.20 1.36
N PRO A 11 11.43 9.20 0.61
CA PRO A 11 12.25 10.28 1.16
C PRO A 11 11.50 11.25 2.08
N ASP A 12 10.17 11.39 1.94
CA ASP A 12 9.36 12.36 2.71
C ASP A 12 8.09 11.73 3.30
N ALA A 13 8.26 10.94 4.36
CA ALA A 13 7.16 10.40 5.18
C ALA A 13 6.56 11.41 6.18
N THR A 14 7.05 12.66 6.19
CA THR A 14 6.89 13.66 7.26
C THR A 14 5.45 14.14 7.48
N ASN A 15 4.55 13.97 6.51
CA ASN A 15 3.15 14.42 6.63
C ASN A 15 2.18 13.35 7.20
N THR A 16 2.67 12.16 7.55
CA THR A 16 1.82 11.07 8.06
C THR A 16 1.30 11.28 9.50
N LYS A 17 1.89 12.22 10.26
CA LYS A 17 1.50 12.48 11.66
C LYS A 17 0.15 13.21 11.82
N VAL A 18 -0.31 13.93 10.81
CA VAL A 18 -1.53 14.77 10.91
C VAL A 18 -2.76 14.07 10.32
N SER A 19 -2.57 13.23 9.31
CA SER A 19 -3.66 12.59 8.53
C SER A 19 -3.63 11.06 8.54
N GLY A 20 -2.74 10.44 9.34
CA GLY A 20 -2.50 9.01 9.34
C GLY A 20 -1.56 8.55 8.22
N THR A 21 -1.13 7.30 8.28
CA THR A 21 -0.26 6.70 7.27
C THR A 21 -1.10 6.07 6.17
N LEU A 22 -0.98 6.58 4.94
CA LEU A 22 -1.58 5.96 3.76
C LEU A 22 -0.59 4.98 3.13
N ILE A 23 -1.01 3.71 3.05
CA ILE A 23 -0.32 2.65 2.32
C ILE A 23 -1.21 2.22 1.15
N GLY A 24 -0.68 2.31 -0.06
CA GLY A 24 -1.36 1.88 -1.27
C GLY A 24 -0.81 0.54 -1.77
N CYS A 25 -1.70 -0.33 -2.25
CA CYS A 25 -1.34 -1.52 -3.02
C CYS A 25 -1.84 -1.33 -4.45
N ILE A 26 -0.95 -1.47 -5.43
CA ILE A 26 -1.28 -1.42 -6.84
C ILE A 26 -1.18 -2.83 -7.40
N ILE A 27 -2.20 -3.26 -8.13
CA ILE A 27 -2.17 -4.50 -8.89
C ILE A 27 -2.22 -4.12 -10.37
N ASP A 28 -1.10 -4.30 -11.06
CA ASP A 28 -1.04 -4.21 -12.52
C ASP A 28 -1.22 -5.60 -13.11
N THR A 29 -2.43 -5.88 -13.59
CA THR A 29 -2.79 -7.18 -14.18
C THR A 29 -2.22 -7.37 -15.58
N SER A 30 -1.77 -6.29 -16.25
CA SER A 30 -1.19 -6.38 -17.59
C SER A 30 0.20 -7.00 -17.58
N VAL A 31 0.98 -6.72 -16.53
CA VAL A 31 2.34 -7.25 -16.33
C VAL A 31 2.46 -8.25 -15.19
N GLY A 32 1.36 -8.53 -14.48
CA GLY A 32 1.31 -9.47 -13.36
C GLY A 32 2.16 -9.00 -12.19
N GLU A 33 2.00 -7.76 -11.75
CA GLU A 33 2.81 -7.18 -10.67
C GLU A 33 1.95 -6.54 -9.59
N LEU A 34 2.33 -6.78 -8.33
CA LEU A 34 1.83 -6.04 -7.18
C LEU A 34 2.94 -5.12 -6.67
N SER A 35 2.63 -3.85 -6.47
CA SER A 35 3.57 -2.86 -5.92
C SER A 35 2.96 -2.04 -4.79
N PHE A 36 3.82 -1.40 -3.99
CA PHE A 36 3.41 -0.61 -2.83
C PHE A 36 3.73 0.86 -3.01
N GLN A 37 2.79 1.72 -2.61
CA GLN A 37 3.02 3.13 -2.37
C GLN A 37 2.94 3.42 -0.86
N ALA A 38 3.75 4.35 -0.37
CA ALA A 38 3.66 4.88 0.98
C ALA A 38 3.63 6.40 0.92
N ALA A 39 2.71 7.03 1.64
CA ALA A 39 2.51 8.47 1.62
C ALA A 39 2.38 9.07 0.19
N GLY A 40 1.77 8.32 -0.72
CA GLY A 40 1.57 8.72 -2.13
C GLY A 40 2.82 8.63 -3.01
N GLN A 41 3.91 8.03 -2.52
CA GLN A 41 5.16 7.84 -3.27
C GLN A 41 5.40 6.34 -3.51
N ASP A 42 6.02 6.01 -4.65
CA ASP A 42 6.43 4.64 -4.96
C ASP A 42 7.55 4.19 -4.02
N THR A 43 7.39 3.02 -3.43
CA THR A 43 8.40 2.41 -2.55
C THR A 43 9.45 1.61 -3.33
N GLY A 44 9.19 1.32 -4.61
CA GLY A 44 10.02 0.44 -5.44
C GLY A 44 9.88 -1.05 -5.12
N ILE A 45 9.13 -1.40 -4.07
CA ILE A 45 8.89 -2.78 -3.65
C ILE A 45 7.80 -3.38 -4.54
N LYS A 46 8.17 -4.48 -5.22
CA LYS A 46 7.35 -5.15 -6.25
C LYS A 46 7.37 -6.66 -6.07
N PHE A 47 6.24 -7.30 -6.36
CA PHE A 47 6.05 -8.75 -6.34
C PHE A 47 5.47 -9.21 -7.67
N LYS A 48 6.04 -10.27 -8.25
CA LYS A 48 5.45 -10.93 -9.42
C LYS A 48 4.29 -11.81 -8.99
N LEU A 49 3.23 -11.77 -9.79
CA LEU A 49 2.02 -12.53 -9.63
C LEU A 49 1.94 -13.61 -10.70
N GLU A 50 1.49 -14.79 -10.31
CA GLU A 50 1.19 -15.85 -11.25
C GLU A 50 -0.12 -15.54 -12.00
N PRO A 51 -0.20 -15.88 -13.31
CA PRO A 51 -1.45 -15.76 -14.05
C PRO A 51 -2.59 -16.52 -13.37
N GLY A 52 -3.77 -15.88 -13.28
CA GLY A 52 -4.95 -16.46 -12.64
C GLY A 52 -4.95 -16.43 -11.12
N ALA A 53 -3.95 -15.83 -10.47
CA ALA A 53 -3.95 -15.64 -9.02
C ALA A 53 -5.15 -14.80 -8.56
N MET A 54 -5.84 -15.27 -7.51
CA MET A 54 -6.88 -14.52 -6.83
C MET A 54 -6.30 -13.86 -5.58
N LEU A 55 -6.38 -12.53 -5.53
CA LEU A 55 -5.87 -11.74 -4.41
C LEU A 55 -7.02 -11.14 -3.60
N PHE A 56 -6.86 -11.10 -2.29
CA PHE A 56 -7.78 -10.46 -1.36
C PHE A 56 -7.01 -9.45 -0.52
N PRO A 57 -7.54 -8.22 -0.32
CA PRO A 57 -6.90 -7.25 0.57
C PRO A 57 -6.97 -7.75 2.02
N ALA A 58 -5.84 -7.76 2.69
CA ALA A 58 -5.73 -8.12 4.10
C ALA A 58 -4.72 -7.21 4.80
N ALA A 59 -5.05 -6.80 6.02
CA ALA A 59 -4.16 -6.06 6.90
C ALA A 59 -4.31 -6.59 8.32
N PHE A 60 -3.18 -6.73 9.02
CA PHE A 60 -3.12 -7.21 10.39
C PHE A 60 -2.53 -6.12 11.27
N PHE A 61 -3.21 -5.81 12.37
CA PHE A 61 -2.80 -4.77 13.31
C PHE A 61 -3.27 -5.12 14.72
N THR A 62 -2.59 -4.57 15.72
CA THR A 62 -3.03 -4.61 17.11
C THR A 62 -3.86 -3.37 17.39
N PRO A 63 -5.13 -3.49 17.84
CA PRO A 63 -5.93 -2.33 18.18
C PRO A 63 -5.33 -1.53 19.33
N THR A 64 -5.13 -0.23 19.11
CA THR A 64 -4.65 0.72 20.13
C THR A 64 -5.68 1.79 20.48
N THR A 65 -6.67 2.01 19.60
CA THR A 65 -7.76 2.98 19.76
C THR A 65 -8.94 2.60 18.83
N ASN A 66 -9.96 3.44 18.75
CA ASN A 66 -11.04 3.34 17.76
C ASN A 66 -10.59 3.84 16.38
N GLU A 67 -11.26 3.41 15.30
CA GLU A 67 -11.05 3.93 13.93
C GLU A 67 -9.60 3.80 13.40
N ILE A 68 -8.94 2.70 13.74
CA ILE A 68 -7.51 2.44 13.46
C ILE A 68 -7.17 2.02 12.03
N LEU A 69 -8.16 1.57 11.26
CA LEU A 69 -7.95 1.17 9.87
C LEU A 69 -9.20 1.43 9.03
N GLN A 70 -8.98 1.99 7.85
CA GLN A 70 -9.97 2.15 6.80
C GLN A 70 -9.43 1.56 5.50
N PHE A 71 -10.24 0.76 4.82
CA PHE A 71 -9.95 0.31 3.46
C PHE A 71 -10.64 1.24 2.47
N GLU A 72 -9.88 1.71 1.48
CA GLU A 72 -10.40 2.47 0.35
C GLU A 72 -10.10 1.73 -0.95
N LEU A 73 -11.12 1.56 -1.79
CA LEU A 73 -10.94 1.02 -3.13
C LEU A 73 -10.91 2.17 -4.14
N GLY A 74 -9.70 2.59 -4.48
CA GLY A 74 -9.45 3.60 -5.51
C GLY A 74 -9.33 2.99 -6.90
N ARG A 75 -9.46 3.85 -7.92
CA ARG A 75 -8.96 3.56 -9.28
C ARG A 75 -7.74 4.42 -9.53
N ILE A 76 -6.64 3.82 -9.94
CA ILE A 76 -5.49 4.56 -10.44
C ILE A 76 -5.73 4.77 -11.94
N LYS A 77 -5.76 6.03 -12.38
CA LYS A 77 -5.82 6.33 -13.82
C LYS A 77 -4.49 5.91 -14.41
N VAL A 78 -4.52 4.91 -15.30
CA VAL A 78 -3.42 4.65 -16.22
C VAL A 78 -3.45 5.78 -17.24
N GLY A 79 -2.38 6.59 -17.27
CA GLY A 79 -2.21 7.70 -18.21
C GLY A 79 -1.97 7.22 -19.63
#